data_AF-A0A918RFD8-F1
#
_entry.id   AF-A0A918RFD8-F1
#
_cell.length_a   1.000
_cell.length_b   1.000
_cell.length_c   1.000
_cell.angle_alpha   90.00
_cell.angle_beta   90.00
_cell.angle_gamma   90.00
#
_symmetry.space_group_name_H-M   'P 1'
#
loop_
_entity.id
_entity.type
_entity.pdbx_description
1 polymer ?
#
loop_
_entity_poly.entity_id
_entity_poly.type
_entity_poly.pdbx_seq_one_letter_code
_entity_poly.pdbx_strand_id
1 'polypeptide(L)'
;MTKDQSPSRAGTRRTGARRQEPRLKQDRALRTRRAILKAAAEVFAQRDYPSVTILDIAEQAGVTKGAVYFHFANKEAVAVAVAEQFYTVLLSSLRPVLDTDAAPARKVVELLRRTARSFREDALIQAGSRLQIQQWAIESELPTPYVGFTEILTGLLTECRDGGALPDGSDPEALARVLRSALFGAQHISGVQHGWSDIVERTEEIIQALPFLASAAEDRADSSLPPAQEAI
;
A
#
# COMPACT_ATOMS: atom_id res chain seq x y z
N MET A 1 62.35 -57.29 1.62
CA MET A 1 61.46 -56.71 2.66
C MET A 1 61.24 -55.24 2.32
N THR A 2 59.97 -54.84 2.13
CA THR A 2 59.34 -53.50 2.36
C THR A 2 59.96 -52.26 1.70
N LYS A 3 59.24 -51.28 1.11
CA LYS A 3 57.81 -50.91 0.96
C LYS A 3 57.80 -49.80 -0.13
N ASP A 4 57.03 -49.93 -1.20
CA ASP A 4 55.76 -49.21 -1.45
C ASP A 4 55.81 -47.67 -1.27
N GLN A 5 55.78 -46.93 -2.39
CA GLN A 5 55.40 -45.52 -2.46
C GLN A 5 54.58 -45.26 -3.73
N SER A 6 53.27 -45.15 -3.55
CA SER A 6 52.35 -44.44 -4.45
C SER A 6 51.86 -43.18 -3.75
N PRO A 7 51.88 -41.98 -4.36
CA PRO A 7 51.22 -40.84 -3.76
C PRO A 7 49.72 -40.81 -4.10
N SER A 8 48.96 -40.79 -3.02
CA SER A 8 47.53 -40.56 -2.87
C SER A 8 46.97 -39.40 -3.71
N ARG A 9 45.89 -39.68 -4.46
CA ARG A 9 44.98 -38.68 -5.03
C ARG A 9 44.25 -37.94 -3.91
N ALA A 10 44.60 -36.68 -3.67
CA ALA A 10 43.84 -35.79 -2.81
C ALA A 10 42.50 -35.42 -3.48
N GLY A 11 41.40 -35.83 -2.85
CA GLY A 11 40.06 -35.40 -3.21
C GLY A 11 39.85 -33.93 -2.88
N THR A 12 39.64 -33.12 -3.92
CA THR A 12 39.22 -31.72 -3.78
C THR A 12 37.78 -31.67 -3.26
N ARG A 13 37.62 -31.06 -2.08
CA ARG A 13 36.35 -30.81 -1.40
C ARG A 13 35.40 -29.99 -2.29
N ARG A 14 34.30 -30.60 -2.75
CA ARG A 14 33.08 -29.91 -3.21
C ARG A 14 32.12 -29.76 -2.05
N THR A 15 32.24 -28.71 -1.25
CA THR A 15 31.31 -28.46 -0.11
C THR A 15 30.65 -27.07 -0.10
N GLY A 16 30.90 -26.20 -1.08
CA GLY A 16 30.29 -24.86 -1.15
C GLY A 16 29.01 -24.70 -2.01
N ALA A 17 28.86 -25.49 -3.08
CA ALA A 17 27.85 -25.23 -4.12
C ALA A 17 26.40 -25.53 -3.70
N ARG A 18 26.18 -26.55 -2.84
CA ARG A 18 24.84 -27.07 -2.54
C ARG A 18 23.97 -26.17 -1.65
N ARG A 19 24.57 -25.24 -0.89
CA ARG A 19 23.85 -24.28 -0.02
C ARG A 19 23.49 -22.96 -0.72
N GLN A 20 24.15 -22.63 -1.82
CA GLN A 20 23.94 -21.37 -2.56
C GLN A 20 22.84 -21.50 -3.63
N GLU A 21 22.74 -22.63 -4.33
CA GLU A 21 21.71 -22.86 -5.36
C GLU A 21 20.24 -22.76 -4.87
N PRO A 22 19.87 -23.26 -3.67
CA PRO A 22 18.50 -23.13 -3.17
C PRO A 22 18.11 -21.67 -2.88
N ARG A 23 19.06 -20.88 -2.35
CA ARG A 23 18.86 -19.46 -2.03
C ARG A 23 18.68 -18.61 -3.28
N LEU A 24 19.52 -18.81 -4.30
CA LEU A 24 19.41 -18.10 -5.58
C LEU A 24 18.08 -18.38 -6.30
N LYS A 25 17.58 -19.62 -6.22
CA LYS A 25 16.26 -19.99 -6.77
C LYS A 25 15.12 -19.32 -6.01
N GLN A 26 15.19 -19.26 -4.68
CA GLN A 26 14.21 -18.56 -3.84
C GLN A 26 14.21 -17.05 -4.12
N ASP A 27 15.38 -16.42 -4.21
CA ASP A 27 15.50 -14.99 -4.51
C ASP A 27 14.90 -14.66 -5.89
N ARG A 28 15.15 -15.51 -6.89
CA ARG A 28 14.54 -15.35 -8.22
C ARG A 28 13.02 -15.50 -8.17
N ALA A 29 12.52 -16.50 -7.46
CA ALA A 29 11.08 -16.72 -7.29
C ALA A 29 10.40 -15.53 -6.59
N LEU A 30 11.03 -14.93 -5.57
CA LEU A 30 10.52 -13.74 -4.89
C LEU A 30 10.51 -12.51 -5.82
N ARG A 31 11.56 -12.32 -6.62
CA ARG A 31 11.62 -11.23 -7.62
C ARG A 31 10.51 -11.37 -8.67
N THR A 32 10.31 -12.58 -9.20
CA THR A 32 9.24 -12.85 -10.18
C THR A 32 7.86 -12.64 -9.57
N ARG A 33 7.63 -13.11 -8.33
CA ARG A 33 6.36 -12.85 -7.61
C ARG A 33 6.08 -11.36 -7.45
N ARG A 34 7.09 -10.56 -7.08
CA ARG A 34 6.96 -9.10 -6.95
C ARG A 34 6.67 -8.42 -8.29
N ALA A 35 7.36 -8.82 -9.36
CA ALA A 35 7.12 -8.29 -10.70
C ALA A 35 5.69 -8.57 -11.17
N ILE A 36 5.18 -9.78 -10.94
CA ILE A 36 3.79 -10.14 -11.25
C ILE A 36 2.81 -9.29 -10.44
N LEU A 37 3.06 -9.09 -9.14
CA LEU A 37 2.18 -8.31 -8.28
C LEU A 37 2.12 -6.83 -8.70
N LYS A 38 3.27 -6.25 -9.04
CA LYS A 38 3.37 -4.88 -9.57
C LYS A 38 2.63 -4.72 -10.89
N ALA A 39 2.86 -5.62 -11.83
CA ALA A 39 2.15 -5.63 -13.11
C ALA A 39 0.63 -5.82 -12.93
N ALA A 40 0.22 -6.69 -12.01
CA ALA A 40 -1.19 -6.88 -11.70
C ALA A 40 -1.81 -5.59 -11.13
N ALA A 41 -1.12 -4.89 -10.22
CA ALA A 41 -1.57 -3.60 -9.71
C ALA A 41 -1.74 -2.57 -10.85
N GLU A 42 -0.76 -2.45 -11.75
CA GLU A 42 -0.86 -1.54 -12.90
C GLU A 42 -2.07 -1.85 -13.79
N VAL A 43 -2.34 -3.13 -14.06
CA VAL A 43 -3.48 -3.55 -14.88
C VAL A 43 -4.82 -3.31 -14.14
N PHE A 44 -4.92 -3.68 -12.87
CA PHE A 44 -6.14 -3.48 -12.08
C PHE A 44 -6.43 -2.01 -11.75
N ALA A 45 -5.41 -1.14 -11.72
CA ALA A 45 -5.59 0.30 -11.58
C ALA A 45 -6.32 0.92 -12.79
N GLN A 46 -6.10 0.35 -13.98
CA GLN A 46 -6.60 0.88 -15.26
C GLN A 46 -7.88 0.21 -15.74
N ARG A 47 -8.11 -1.06 -15.38
CA ARG A 47 -9.18 -1.90 -15.92
C ARG A 47 -9.98 -2.56 -14.80
N ASP A 48 -11.27 -2.77 -15.05
CA ASP A 48 -12.15 -3.46 -14.10
C ASP A 48 -11.78 -4.93 -13.98
N TYR A 49 -11.85 -5.46 -12.75
CA TYR A 49 -11.47 -6.84 -12.40
C TYR A 49 -12.04 -7.89 -13.37
N PRO A 50 -13.33 -7.86 -13.77
CA PRO A 50 -13.87 -8.85 -14.69
C PRO A 50 -13.19 -8.86 -16.06
N SER A 51 -12.72 -7.69 -16.53
CA SER A 51 -12.09 -7.51 -17.85
C SER A 51 -10.62 -7.92 -17.91
N VAL A 52 -9.99 -8.15 -16.76
CA VAL A 52 -8.56 -8.52 -16.66
C VAL A 52 -8.41 -10.04 -16.71
N THR A 53 -7.39 -10.51 -17.42
CA THR A 53 -7.02 -11.93 -17.50
C THR A 53 -5.61 -12.16 -16.94
N ILE A 54 -5.29 -13.42 -16.63
CA ILE A 54 -3.91 -13.82 -16.27
C ILE A 54 -2.94 -13.55 -17.43
N LEU A 55 -3.41 -13.56 -18.68
CA LEU A 55 -2.56 -13.27 -19.83
C LEU A 55 -2.16 -11.78 -19.85
N ASP A 56 -3.11 -10.86 -19.62
CA ASP A 56 -2.81 -9.42 -19.52
C ASP A 56 -1.74 -9.15 -18.46
N ILE A 57 -1.85 -9.80 -17.29
CA ILE A 57 -0.88 -9.66 -16.18
C ILE A 57 0.49 -10.24 -16.57
N ALA A 58 0.52 -11.39 -17.25
CA ALA A 58 1.76 -12.03 -17.68
C ALA A 58 2.51 -11.16 -18.71
N GLU A 59 1.77 -10.60 -19.67
CA GLU A 59 2.30 -9.69 -20.69
C GLU A 59 2.85 -8.41 -20.05
N GLN A 60 2.10 -7.78 -19.15
CA GLN A 60 2.55 -6.59 -18.41
C GLN A 60 3.80 -6.87 -17.57
N ALA A 61 3.88 -8.05 -16.94
CA ALA A 61 5.04 -8.45 -16.12
C ALA A 61 6.25 -8.90 -16.95
N GLY A 62 6.13 -9.07 -18.27
CA GLY A 62 7.19 -9.62 -19.11
C GLY A 62 7.53 -11.09 -18.78
N VAL A 63 6.55 -11.87 -18.33
CA VAL A 63 6.71 -13.29 -17.96
C VAL A 63 5.74 -14.19 -18.72
N THR A 64 5.94 -15.51 -18.63
CA THR A 64 4.99 -16.46 -19.23
C THR A 64 3.76 -16.65 -18.35
N LYS A 65 2.63 -17.03 -18.95
CA LYS A 65 1.40 -17.43 -18.22
C LYS A 65 1.68 -18.51 -17.16
N GLY A 66 2.56 -19.48 -17.49
CA GLY A 66 2.98 -20.54 -16.57
C GLY A 66 3.75 -20.01 -15.34
N ALA A 67 4.54 -18.94 -15.51
CA ALA A 67 5.22 -18.30 -14.38
C ALA A 67 4.24 -17.59 -13.44
N VAL A 68 3.14 -17.02 -13.96
CA VAL A 68 2.07 -16.48 -13.11
C VAL A 68 1.40 -17.59 -12.31
N TYR A 69 1.00 -18.68 -12.97
CA TYR A 69 0.37 -19.83 -12.29
C TYR A 69 1.28 -20.53 -11.27
N PHE A 70 2.60 -20.46 -11.46
CA PHE A 70 3.55 -20.95 -10.46
C PHE A 70 3.47 -20.19 -9.12
N HIS A 71 3.07 -18.90 -9.15
CA HIS A 71 2.98 -18.06 -7.96
C HIS A 71 1.56 -17.84 -7.45
N PHE A 72 0.56 -17.87 -8.34
CA PHE A 72 -0.84 -17.59 -8.02
C PHE A 72 -1.74 -18.61 -8.73
N ALA A 73 -2.59 -19.30 -7.99
CA ALA A 73 -3.40 -20.39 -8.54
C ALA A 73 -4.40 -19.92 -9.62
N ASN A 74 -4.91 -18.70 -9.49
CA ASN A 74 -5.93 -18.11 -10.35
C ASN A 74 -5.87 -16.57 -10.27
N LYS A 75 -6.79 -15.88 -10.96
CA LYS A 75 -6.84 -14.41 -10.99
C LYS A 75 -7.25 -13.85 -9.64
N GLU A 76 -8.13 -14.54 -8.94
CA GLU A 76 -8.64 -14.20 -7.61
C GLU A 76 -7.48 -14.14 -6.60
N ALA A 77 -6.58 -15.12 -6.61
CA ALA A 77 -5.41 -15.15 -5.75
C ALA A 77 -4.44 -13.99 -6.02
N VAL A 78 -4.37 -13.49 -7.27
CA VAL A 78 -3.61 -12.27 -7.57
C VAL A 78 -4.32 -11.04 -7.00
N ALA A 79 -5.64 -10.92 -7.18
CA ALA A 79 -6.43 -9.80 -6.67
C ALA A 79 -6.38 -9.71 -5.13
N VAL A 80 -6.52 -10.84 -4.43
CA VAL A 80 -6.35 -10.92 -2.97
C VAL A 80 -4.98 -10.39 -2.56
N ALA A 81 -3.91 -10.86 -3.21
CA ALA A 81 -2.55 -10.43 -2.90
C ALA A 81 -2.32 -8.93 -3.17
N VAL A 82 -2.94 -8.37 -4.21
CA VAL A 82 -2.90 -6.91 -4.49
C VAL A 82 -3.64 -6.14 -3.40
N ALA A 83 -4.83 -6.61 -2.98
CA ALA A 83 -5.62 -5.99 -1.92
C ALA A 83 -4.91 -6.03 -0.55
N GLU A 84 -4.28 -7.14 -0.20
CA GLU A 84 -3.46 -7.28 1.03
C GLU A 84 -2.26 -6.32 1.01
N GLN A 85 -1.54 -6.27 -0.11
CA GLN A 85 -0.38 -5.40 -0.27
C GLN A 85 -0.79 -3.92 -0.25
N PHE A 86 -1.94 -3.58 -0.82
CA PHE A 86 -2.52 -2.24 -0.75
C PHE A 86 -2.65 -1.73 0.70
N TYR A 87 -3.26 -2.51 1.61
CA TYR A 87 -3.39 -2.09 3.01
C TYR A 87 -2.04 -1.93 3.69
N THR A 88 -1.11 -2.84 3.42
CA THR A 88 0.24 -2.80 3.98
C THR A 88 0.96 -1.53 3.55
N VAL A 89 0.93 -1.21 2.25
CA VAL A 89 1.61 -0.02 1.70
C VAL A 89 0.93 1.26 2.15
N LEU A 90 -0.41 1.33 2.12
CA LEU A 90 -1.14 2.51 2.57
C LEU A 90 -0.82 2.81 4.04
N LEU A 91 -0.96 1.85 4.95
CA LEU A 91 -0.68 2.10 6.38
C LEU A 91 0.79 2.44 6.63
N SER A 92 1.72 1.79 5.92
CA SER A 92 3.15 2.10 6.03
C SER A 92 3.47 3.52 5.54
N SER A 93 2.76 4.02 4.52
CA SER A 93 3.00 5.37 3.98
C SER A 93 2.60 6.50 4.94
N LEU A 94 1.75 6.19 5.92
CA LEU A 94 1.28 7.10 6.97
C LEU A 94 2.23 7.16 8.17
N ARG A 95 3.06 6.13 8.37
CA ARG A 95 3.94 6.02 9.52
C ARG A 95 4.87 7.22 9.73
N PRO A 96 5.51 7.80 8.68
CA PRO A 96 6.35 8.98 8.84
C PRO A 96 5.61 10.20 9.40
N VAL A 97 4.30 10.33 9.14
CA VAL A 97 3.46 11.41 9.68
C VAL A 97 3.19 11.16 11.16
N LEU A 98 2.85 9.92 11.51
CA LEU A 98 2.53 9.51 12.88
C LEU A 98 3.73 9.67 13.83
N ASP A 99 4.94 9.38 13.34
CA ASP A 99 6.18 9.43 14.10
C ASP A 99 6.74 10.85 14.31
N THR A 100 6.08 11.88 13.78
CA THR A 100 6.49 13.28 14.04
C THR A 100 6.09 13.76 15.43
N ASP A 101 6.70 14.85 15.90
CA ASP A 101 6.29 15.57 17.12
C ASP A 101 5.22 16.64 16.84
N ALA A 102 4.63 16.67 15.64
CA ALA A 102 3.61 17.64 15.27
C ALA A 102 2.35 17.49 16.14
N ALA A 103 1.62 18.61 16.34
CA ALA A 103 0.35 18.59 17.05
C ALA A 103 -0.65 17.60 16.41
N PRO A 104 -1.52 16.93 17.18
CA PRO A 104 -2.44 15.91 16.66
C PRO A 104 -3.29 16.38 15.49
N ALA A 105 -3.82 17.61 15.54
CA ALA A 105 -4.62 18.18 14.45
C ALA A 105 -3.81 18.33 13.15
N ARG A 106 -2.52 18.69 13.27
CA ARG A 106 -1.60 18.77 12.13
C ARG A 106 -1.32 17.40 11.54
N LYS A 107 -1.16 16.38 12.38
CA LYS A 107 -1.04 14.98 11.92
C LYS A 107 -2.27 14.53 11.15
N VAL A 108 -3.49 14.87 11.60
CA VAL A 108 -4.72 14.58 10.84
C VAL A 108 -4.69 15.21 9.45
N VAL A 109 -4.37 16.50 9.35
CA VAL A 109 -4.24 17.20 8.05
C VAL A 109 -3.23 16.48 7.14
N GLU A 110 -2.06 16.17 7.66
CA GLU A 110 -1.00 15.55 6.86
C GLU A 110 -1.32 14.10 6.47
N LEU A 111 -2.02 13.34 7.31
CA LEU A 111 -2.49 12.00 6.95
C LEU A 111 -3.49 12.05 5.78
N LEU A 112 -4.42 13.02 5.79
CA LEU A 112 -5.37 13.21 4.69
C LEU A 112 -4.62 13.54 3.38
N ARG A 113 -3.69 14.50 3.44
CA ARG A 113 -2.83 14.89 2.29
C ARG A 113 -1.97 13.74 1.79
N ARG A 114 -1.34 12.98 2.68
CA ARG A 114 -0.48 11.84 2.35
C ARG A 114 -1.31 10.76 1.65
N THR A 115 -2.50 10.46 2.18
CA THR A 115 -3.43 9.50 1.56
C THR A 115 -3.84 9.96 0.16
N ALA A 116 -4.21 11.23 -0.01
CA ALA A 116 -4.57 11.79 -1.31
C ALA A 116 -3.43 11.71 -2.33
N ARG A 117 -2.20 12.07 -1.93
CA ARG A 117 -1.00 11.94 -2.79
C ARG A 117 -0.74 10.49 -3.20
N SER A 118 -0.89 9.54 -2.26
CA SER A 118 -0.75 8.11 -2.58
C SER A 118 -1.75 7.65 -3.64
N PHE A 119 -3.00 8.14 -3.63
CA PHE A 119 -3.96 7.85 -4.71
C PHE A 119 -3.53 8.42 -6.06
N ARG A 120 -2.89 9.59 -6.08
CA ARG A 120 -2.41 10.23 -7.31
C ARG A 120 -1.19 9.51 -7.91
N GLU A 121 -0.33 8.95 -7.07
CA GLU A 121 1.03 8.53 -7.45
C GLU A 121 1.21 7.01 -7.54
N ASP A 122 0.41 6.20 -6.85
CA ASP A 122 0.69 4.77 -6.65
C ASP A 122 -0.40 3.87 -7.25
N ALA A 123 -0.04 3.11 -8.30
CA ALA A 123 -0.93 2.17 -8.97
C ALA A 123 -1.42 1.04 -8.05
N LEU A 124 -0.65 0.63 -7.04
CA LEU A 124 -1.09 -0.36 -6.06
C LEU A 124 -2.23 0.19 -5.19
N ILE A 125 -2.14 1.46 -4.79
CA ILE A 125 -3.17 2.13 -4.00
C ILE A 125 -4.46 2.26 -4.82
N GLN A 126 -4.34 2.66 -6.08
CA GLN A 126 -5.44 2.75 -7.03
C GLN A 126 -6.11 1.38 -7.27
N ALA A 127 -5.30 0.35 -7.55
CA ALA A 127 -5.76 -1.01 -7.79
C ALA A 127 -6.49 -1.59 -6.58
N GLY A 128 -5.89 -1.48 -5.38
CA GLY A 128 -6.49 -1.96 -4.14
C GLY A 128 -7.86 -1.32 -3.87
N SER A 129 -7.97 0.00 -4.05
CA SER A 129 -9.26 0.69 -3.91
C SER A 129 -10.31 0.21 -4.92
N ARG A 130 -9.94 0.07 -6.20
CA ARG A 130 -10.86 -0.46 -7.24
C ARG A 130 -11.31 -1.90 -6.93
N LEU A 131 -10.39 -2.76 -6.51
CA LEU A 131 -10.70 -4.14 -6.13
C LEU A 131 -11.67 -4.20 -4.94
N GLN A 132 -11.49 -3.35 -3.93
CA GLN A 132 -12.40 -3.28 -2.79
C GLN A 132 -13.81 -2.80 -3.17
N ILE A 133 -13.92 -1.87 -4.12
CA ILE A 133 -15.22 -1.45 -4.67
C ILE A 133 -15.87 -2.60 -5.47
N GLN A 134 -15.05 -3.38 -6.17
CA GLN A 134 -15.48 -4.51 -7.01
C GLN A 134 -15.48 -5.85 -6.27
N GLN A 135 -15.38 -5.84 -4.94
CA GLN A 135 -15.33 -7.07 -4.13
C GLN A 135 -16.50 -8.03 -4.42
N TRP A 136 -17.66 -7.49 -4.81
CA TRP A 136 -18.84 -8.27 -5.20
C TRP A 136 -18.62 -9.16 -6.43
N ALA A 137 -17.62 -8.86 -7.25
CA ALA A 137 -17.24 -9.62 -8.44
C ALA A 137 -16.07 -10.60 -8.17
N ILE A 138 -15.59 -10.67 -6.93
CA ILE A 138 -14.47 -11.50 -6.51
C ILE A 138 -15.01 -12.53 -5.52
N GLU A 139 -14.93 -13.82 -5.87
CA GLU A 139 -15.48 -14.90 -5.02
C GLU A 139 -14.68 -15.12 -3.73
N SER A 140 -13.42 -14.68 -3.71
CA SER A 140 -12.56 -14.77 -2.53
C SER A 140 -12.78 -13.60 -1.58
N GLU A 141 -12.70 -13.88 -0.28
CA GLU A 141 -12.76 -12.84 0.75
C GLU A 141 -11.56 -11.90 0.65
N LEU A 142 -11.84 -10.60 0.53
CA LEU A 142 -10.84 -9.55 0.61
C LEU A 142 -10.74 -9.02 2.05
N PRO A 143 -9.60 -8.44 2.45
CA PRO A 143 -9.46 -7.85 3.77
C PRO A 143 -10.56 -6.82 4.06
N THR A 144 -11.08 -6.80 5.30
CA THR A 144 -12.10 -5.83 5.68
C THR A 144 -11.58 -4.40 5.50
N PRO A 145 -12.26 -3.56 4.71
CA PRO A 145 -11.73 -2.26 4.40
C PRO A 145 -11.82 -1.29 5.58
N TYR A 146 -10.90 -0.31 5.58
CA TYR A 146 -10.93 0.89 6.43
C TYR A 146 -10.68 0.72 7.94
N VAL A 147 -10.41 -0.49 8.45
CA VAL A 147 -10.24 -0.73 9.89
C VAL A 147 -9.07 0.09 10.46
N GLY A 148 -7.83 -0.15 10.00
CA GLY A 148 -6.65 0.51 10.57
C GLY A 148 -6.62 2.04 10.41
N PHE A 149 -7.13 2.57 9.29
CA PHE A 149 -7.18 4.02 9.08
C PHE A 149 -8.19 4.70 10.02
N THR A 150 -9.31 4.03 10.31
CA THR A 150 -10.33 4.54 11.24
C THR A 150 -9.79 4.59 12.67
N GLU A 151 -9.06 3.58 13.11
CA GLU A 151 -8.41 3.55 14.43
C GLU A 151 -7.39 4.68 14.57
N ILE A 152 -6.54 4.89 13.56
CA ILE A 152 -5.55 5.98 13.55
C ILE A 152 -6.22 7.35 13.68
N LEU A 153 -7.24 7.63 12.86
CA LEU A 153 -7.96 8.91 12.91
C LEU A 153 -8.66 9.12 14.26
N THR A 154 -9.29 8.07 14.80
CA THR A 154 -9.99 8.14 16.09
C THR A 154 -9.00 8.46 17.22
N GLY A 155 -7.82 7.85 17.22
CA GLY A 155 -6.76 8.14 18.19
C GLY A 155 -6.32 9.61 18.13
N LEU A 156 -5.96 10.11 16.96
CA LEU A 156 -5.53 11.51 16.79
C LEU A 156 -6.62 12.52 17.14
N LEU A 157 -7.87 12.25 16.75
CA LEU A 157 -9.00 13.13 17.10
C LEU A 157 -9.31 13.11 18.60
N THR A 158 -9.05 11.99 19.27
CA THR A 158 -9.15 11.90 20.74
C THR A 158 -8.08 12.77 21.39
N GLU A 159 -6.84 12.72 20.91
CA GLU A 159 -5.77 13.61 21.38
C GLU A 159 -6.09 15.09 21.09
N CYS A 160 -6.69 15.41 19.94
CA CYS A 160 -7.17 16.77 19.65
C CYS A 160 -8.21 17.23 20.68
N ARG A 161 -9.16 16.37 21.05
CA ARG A 161 -10.18 16.68 22.06
C ARG A 161 -9.54 16.94 23.41
N ASP A 162 -8.68 16.03 23.85
CA ASP A 162 -8.06 16.08 25.17
C ASP A 162 -7.08 17.28 25.29
N GLY A 163 -6.51 17.72 24.18
CA GLY A 163 -5.73 18.95 24.06
C GLY A 163 -6.54 20.24 23.83
N GLY A 164 -7.88 20.17 23.82
CA GLY A 164 -8.76 21.33 23.65
C GLY A 164 -8.81 21.92 22.23
N ALA A 165 -8.34 21.19 21.21
CA ALA A 165 -8.35 21.62 19.82
C ALA A 165 -9.68 21.34 19.10
N LEU A 166 -10.56 20.50 19.68
CA LEU A 166 -11.90 20.24 19.16
C LEU A 166 -12.96 21.09 19.87
N PRO A 167 -14.05 21.49 19.19
CA PRO A 167 -15.20 22.13 19.83
C PRO A 167 -15.81 21.26 20.95
N ASP A 168 -16.35 21.92 21.97
CA ASP A 168 -17.02 21.24 23.09
C ASP A 168 -18.13 20.29 22.60
N GLY A 169 -18.16 19.09 23.17
CA GLY A 169 -19.15 18.06 22.82
C GLY A 169 -18.87 17.31 21.52
N SER A 170 -17.73 17.56 20.84
CA SER A 170 -17.31 16.78 19.68
C SER A 170 -17.06 15.31 20.04
N ASP A 171 -17.59 14.38 19.25
CA ASP A 171 -17.27 12.96 19.32
C ASP A 171 -16.15 12.61 18.33
N PRO A 172 -14.93 12.25 18.81
CA PRO A 172 -13.80 11.86 17.96
C PRO A 172 -14.12 10.70 17.01
N GLU A 173 -14.92 9.73 17.45
CA GLU A 173 -15.23 8.54 16.65
C GLU A 173 -16.21 8.90 15.51
N ALA A 174 -17.20 9.75 15.80
CA ALA A 174 -18.08 10.29 14.76
C ALA A 174 -17.31 11.14 13.75
N LEU A 175 -16.40 12.01 14.20
CA LEU A 175 -15.56 12.81 13.31
C LEU A 175 -14.65 11.92 12.44
N ALA A 176 -14.05 10.88 13.00
CA ALA A 176 -13.25 9.91 12.25
C ALA A 176 -14.09 9.24 11.14
N ARG A 177 -15.31 8.80 11.46
CA ARG A 177 -16.24 8.24 10.47
C ARG A 177 -16.58 9.24 9.37
N VAL A 178 -16.83 10.50 9.69
CA VAL A 178 -17.15 11.56 8.71
C VAL A 178 -15.97 11.83 7.79
N LEU A 179 -14.77 12.07 8.35
CA LEU A 179 -13.55 12.31 7.58
C LEU A 179 -13.21 11.16 6.63
N ARG A 180 -13.27 9.92 7.13
CA ARG A 180 -13.07 8.71 6.33
C ARG A 180 -14.08 8.61 5.19
N SER A 181 -15.35 8.90 5.46
CA SER A 181 -16.42 8.85 4.45
C SER A 181 -16.25 9.92 3.40
N ALA A 182 -15.88 11.14 3.79
CA ALA A 182 -15.58 12.25 2.89
C ALA A 182 -14.37 11.93 2.00
N LEU A 183 -13.27 11.42 2.58
CA LEU A 183 -12.08 11.04 1.82
C LEU A 183 -12.35 9.89 0.85
N PHE A 184 -13.12 8.88 1.28
CA PHE A 184 -13.56 7.81 0.39
C PHE A 184 -14.38 8.35 -0.79
N GLY A 185 -15.34 9.24 -0.52
CA GLY A 185 -16.16 9.87 -1.55
C GLY A 185 -15.30 10.68 -2.52
N ALA A 186 -14.40 11.52 -2.01
CA ALA A 186 -13.48 12.31 -2.82
C ALA A 186 -12.59 11.44 -3.71
N GLN A 187 -11.93 10.42 -3.17
CA GLN A 187 -11.07 9.53 -3.99
C GLN A 187 -11.88 8.75 -5.03
N HIS A 188 -13.11 8.34 -4.70
CA HIS A 188 -13.93 7.59 -5.64
C HIS A 188 -14.37 8.48 -6.80
N ILE A 189 -14.93 9.64 -6.50
CA ILE A 189 -15.41 10.60 -7.52
C ILE A 189 -14.24 11.10 -8.37
N SER A 190 -13.13 11.48 -7.75
CA SER A 190 -11.90 11.90 -8.43
C SER A 190 -11.31 10.79 -9.31
N GLY A 191 -11.30 9.55 -8.84
CA GLY A 191 -10.85 8.39 -9.63
C GLY A 191 -11.72 8.16 -10.86
N VAL A 192 -13.04 8.23 -10.71
CA VAL A 192 -14.00 8.01 -11.80
C VAL A 192 -13.99 9.15 -12.83
N GLN A 193 -13.94 10.40 -12.38
CA GLN A 193 -14.10 11.57 -13.26
C GLN A 193 -12.77 12.06 -13.85
N HIS A 194 -11.67 11.91 -13.11
CA HIS A 194 -10.41 12.60 -13.39
C HIS A 194 -9.17 11.72 -13.20
N GLY A 195 -9.32 10.40 -12.99
CA GLY A 195 -8.19 9.49 -12.77
C GLY A 195 -7.29 9.91 -11.61
N TRP A 196 -7.89 10.41 -10.52
CA TRP A 196 -7.20 10.93 -9.33
C TRP A 196 -6.31 12.16 -9.54
N SER A 197 -6.35 12.81 -10.71
CA SER A 197 -5.54 13.99 -10.97
C SER A 197 -5.88 15.18 -10.08
N ASP A 198 -7.11 15.27 -9.54
CA ASP A 198 -7.61 16.36 -8.70
C ASP A 198 -7.82 15.97 -7.21
N ILE A 199 -7.41 14.76 -6.80
CA ILE A 199 -7.70 14.24 -5.45
C ILE A 199 -7.12 15.08 -4.30
N VAL A 200 -5.95 15.69 -4.50
CA VAL A 200 -5.32 16.55 -3.47
C VAL A 200 -6.17 17.80 -3.26
N GLU A 201 -6.66 18.43 -4.32
CA GLU A 201 -7.51 19.60 -4.29
C GLU A 201 -8.85 19.29 -3.62
N ARG A 202 -9.48 18.16 -3.95
CA ARG A 202 -10.69 17.67 -3.28
C ARG A 202 -10.46 17.39 -1.77
N THR A 203 -9.25 16.95 -1.41
CA THR A 203 -8.88 16.71 -0.01
C THR A 203 -8.66 18.02 0.75
N GLU A 204 -8.09 19.05 0.11
CA GLU A 204 -8.01 20.39 0.71
C GLU A 204 -9.40 20.96 0.97
N GLU A 205 -10.38 20.76 0.09
CA GLU A 205 -11.76 21.20 0.34
C GLU A 205 -12.36 20.55 1.61
N ILE A 206 -12.07 19.27 1.86
CA ILE A 206 -12.47 18.57 3.10
C ILE A 206 -11.80 19.19 4.32
N ILE A 207 -10.49 19.48 4.23
CA ILE A 207 -9.72 20.10 5.32
C ILE A 207 -10.28 21.49 5.64
N GLN A 208 -10.54 22.30 4.61
CA GLN A 208 -11.05 23.67 4.75
C GLN A 208 -12.49 23.74 5.27
N ALA A 209 -13.29 22.69 5.05
CA ALA A 209 -14.65 22.61 5.57
C ALA A 209 -14.71 22.44 7.12
N LEU A 210 -13.58 22.10 7.77
CA LEU A 210 -13.49 21.87 9.21
C LEU A 210 -12.55 22.89 9.87
N PRO A 211 -13.06 23.89 10.60
CA PRO A 211 -12.25 25.01 11.09
C PRO A 211 -11.00 24.62 11.89
N PHE A 212 -11.09 23.59 12.73
CA PHE A 212 -9.94 23.13 13.52
C PHE A 212 -8.83 22.51 12.65
N LEU A 213 -9.18 21.86 11.54
CA LEU A 213 -8.22 21.35 10.57
C LEU A 213 -7.68 22.45 9.66
N ALA A 214 -8.53 23.40 9.25
CA ALA A 214 -8.12 24.57 8.47
C ALA A 214 -7.05 25.38 9.22
N SER A 215 -7.29 25.68 10.50
CA SER A 215 -6.32 26.36 11.37
C SER A 215 -5.01 25.57 11.48
N ALA A 216 -5.08 24.25 11.72
CA ALA A 216 -3.90 23.40 11.77
C ALA A 216 -3.16 23.29 10.42
N ALA A 217 -3.86 23.49 9.30
CA ALA A 217 -3.27 23.46 7.96
C ALA A 217 -2.43 24.72 7.66
N GLU A 218 -2.80 25.86 8.24
CA GLU A 218 -2.15 27.17 8.07
C GLU A 218 -0.91 27.36 8.93
N ASP A 219 -0.85 26.71 10.10
CA ASP A 219 0.34 26.70 10.97
C ASP A 219 1.51 25.99 10.27
N ARG A 220 2.36 26.78 9.60
CA ARG A 220 3.56 26.35 8.85
C ARG A 220 4.83 26.25 9.72
N ALA A 221 4.73 26.44 11.02
CA ALA A 221 5.88 26.39 11.93
C ALA A 221 6.23 24.95 12.32
N ASP A 222 6.78 24.18 11.37
CA ASP A 222 7.96 23.31 11.53
C ASP A 222 8.05 22.34 10.33
N SER A 223 8.84 22.70 9.32
CA SER A 223 9.04 21.92 8.11
C SER A 223 10.18 20.92 8.31
N SER A 224 9.89 19.78 8.94
CA SER A 224 10.84 18.67 9.08
C SER A 224 10.26 17.32 8.67
N LEU A 225 9.40 17.30 7.66
CA LEU A 225 8.82 16.06 7.13
C LEU A 225 9.63 15.57 5.92
N PRO A 226 10.15 14.33 5.94
CA PRO A 226 10.89 13.77 4.82
C PRO A 226 9.98 13.54 3.61
N PRO A 227 10.52 13.65 2.38
CA PRO A 227 9.77 13.34 1.16
C PRO A 227 9.30 11.88 1.17
N ALA A 228 8.21 11.64 0.45
CA ALA A 228 7.65 10.31 0.20
C ALA A 228 8.75 9.34 -0.27
N GLN A 229 9.00 8.26 0.48
CA GLN A 229 9.82 7.16 -0.05
C GLN A 229 9.03 6.43 -1.14
N GLU A 230 9.67 6.23 -2.29
CA GLU A 230 9.14 5.46 -3.42
C GLU A 230 8.84 4.01 -2.99
N ALA A 231 7.60 3.57 -3.21
CA ALA A 231 7.22 2.18 -3.04
C ALA A 231 7.75 1.33 -4.24
N ILE A 232 8.22 0.12 -3.94
CA ILE A 232 8.89 -0.85 -4.85
C ILE A 232 7.95 -1.35 -5.96
#